data_AF-A0A6G7ZKT8-F1
#
_entry.id   AF-A0A6G7ZKT8-F1
#
_cell.length_a   1.000
_cell.length_b   1.000
_cell.length_c   1.000
_cell.angle_alpha   90.00
_cell.angle_beta   90.00
_cell.angle_gamma   90.00
#
_symmetry.space_group_name_H-M   'P 1'
#
loop_
_entity.id
_entity.type
_entity.pdbx_description
1 polymer ?
#
loop_
_entity_poly.entity_id
_entity_poly.type
_entity_poly.pdbx_seq_one_letter_code
_entity_poly.pdbx_strand_id
1 'polypeptide(L)'
;MSWFPSPVGPRAAFADLRAFMRNRSREQTIGAALAVLVTIIIVIMFFVDSKINTAPPAQIIYVEQWSVNRTDAEIIADQKKDQERKRAYELEKQRQFQKLEKRFGL
;
A
#
# COMPACT_ATOMS: atom_id res chain seq x y z
N MET A 1 38.91 39.06 18.54
CA MET A 1 38.85 37.88 17.64
C MET A 1 37.92 36.86 18.26
N SER A 2 36.85 36.48 17.57
CA SER A 2 35.99 35.36 17.98
C SER A 2 36.73 34.05 17.75
N TRP A 3 36.91 33.25 18.79
CA TRP A 3 37.49 31.90 18.73
C TRP A 3 36.51 30.86 18.18
N PHE A 4 35.20 31.14 18.24
CA PHE A 4 34.16 30.23 17.79
C PHE A 4 33.71 30.52 16.35
N PRO A 5 33.46 29.47 15.54
CA PRO A 5 32.90 29.64 14.21
C PRO A 5 31.51 30.27 14.31
N SER A 6 31.22 31.22 13.42
CA SER A 6 29.92 31.85 13.31
C SER A 6 28.84 30.78 13.10
N PRO A 7 27.68 30.84 13.79
CA PRO A 7 26.62 29.86 13.62
C PRO A 7 26.18 29.83 12.16
N VAL A 8 26.25 28.64 11.55
CA VAL A 8 25.82 28.43 10.17
C VAL A 8 24.31 28.62 10.06
N GLY A 9 23.90 29.70 9.40
CA GLY A 9 22.49 29.96 9.12
C GLY A 9 21.95 29.08 7.99
N PRO A 10 20.61 28.92 7.85
CA PRO A 10 20.00 28.10 6.81
C PRO A 10 20.45 28.47 5.40
N ARG A 11 20.62 29.77 5.14
CA ARG A 11 21.12 30.28 3.85
C ARG A 11 22.54 29.81 3.53
N ALA A 12 23.41 29.72 4.54
CA ALA A 12 24.76 29.23 4.37
C ALA A 12 24.75 27.73 4.04
N ALA A 13 23.90 26.94 4.69
CA ALA A 13 23.75 25.52 4.40
C ALA A 13 23.26 25.25 2.96
N PHE A 14 22.28 26.02 2.45
CA PHE A 14 21.84 25.90 1.07
C PHE A 14 22.90 26.34 0.06
N ALA A 15 23.66 27.40 0.35
CA ALA A 15 24.77 27.84 -0.49
C ALA A 15 25.86 26.77 -0.58
N ASP A 16 26.19 26.13 0.54
CA ASP A 16 27.15 25.04 0.63
C ASP A 16 26.67 23.80 -0.13
N LEU A 17 25.42 23.39 0.07
CA LEU A 17 24.81 22.30 -0.70
C LEU A 17 24.85 22.58 -2.21
N ARG A 18 24.56 23.81 -2.64
CA ARG A 18 24.64 24.20 -4.05
C ARG A 18 26.08 24.14 -4.57
N ALA A 19 27.06 24.56 -3.77
CA ALA A 19 28.47 24.50 -4.13
C ALA A 19 28.99 23.06 -4.24
N PHE A 20 28.67 22.21 -3.26
CA PHE A 20 28.93 20.77 -3.29
C PHE A 20 28.31 20.14 -4.53
N MET A 21 27.05 20.46 -4.81
CA MET A 21 26.38 19.99 -6.01
C MET A 21 27.12 20.46 -7.27
N ARG A 22 27.63 21.69 -7.34
CA ARG A 22 28.34 22.17 -8.54
C ARG A 22 29.69 21.50 -8.78
N ASN A 23 30.38 21.08 -7.72
CA ASN A 23 31.73 20.51 -7.78
C ASN A 23 31.78 18.97 -7.69
N ARG A 24 30.63 18.30 -7.73
CA ARG A 24 30.53 16.84 -7.57
C ARG A 24 31.06 16.05 -8.78
N SER A 25 31.55 14.84 -8.53
CA SER A 25 32.03 13.93 -9.58
C SER A 25 30.88 13.25 -10.35
N ARG A 26 31.19 12.62 -11.49
CA ARG A 26 30.21 11.89 -12.31
C ARG A 26 29.66 10.66 -11.59
N GLU A 27 30.44 10.04 -10.72
CA GLU A 27 30.01 8.89 -9.92
C GLU A 27 28.98 9.31 -8.88
N GLN A 28 29.18 10.48 -8.27
CA GLN A 28 28.25 11.05 -7.29
C GLN A 28 26.91 11.45 -7.94
N THR A 29 26.91 11.96 -9.18
CA THR A 29 25.65 12.24 -9.90
C THR A 29 24.88 10.97 -10.21
N ILE A 30 25.57 9.92 -10.66
CA ILE A 30 24.95 8.62 -10.97
C ILE A 30 24.38 8.00 -9.71
N GLY A 31 25.14 7.98 -8.60
CA GLY A 31 24.67 7.47 -7.32
C GLY A 31 23.43 8.20 -6.81
N ALA A 32 23.43 9.54 -6.88
CA ALA A 32 22.26 10.34 -6.51
C ALA A 32 21.04 10.04 -7.41
N ALA A 33 21.24 9.92 -8.72
CA ALA A 33 20.19 9.60 -9.66
C ALA A 33 19.58 8.21 -9.39
N LEU A 34 20.42 7.22 -9.10
CA LEU A 34 19.97 5.87 -8.74
C LEU A 34 19.20 5.85 -7.42
N ALA A 35 19.66 6.59 -6.41
CA ALA A 35 18.95 6.69 -5.13
C ALA A 35 17.55 7.28 -5.31
N VAL A 36 17.44 8.38 -6.09
CA VAL A 36 16.14 8.99 -6.43
C VAL A 36 15.27 8.03 -7.24
N LEU A 37 15.84 7.36 -8.24
CA LEU A 37 15.13 6.40 -9.08
C LEU A 37 14.53 5.26 -8.27
N VAL A 38 15.33 4.60 -7.41
CA VAL A 38 14.86 3.51 -6.55
C VAL A 38 13.77 3.97 -5.60
N THR A 39 13.93 5.17 -5.01
CA THR A 39 12.92 5.76 -4.13
C THR A 39 11.60 5.98 -4.88
N ILE A 40 11.66 6.53 -6.11
CA ILE A 40 10.48 6.73 -6.95
C ILE A 40 9.81 5.39 -7.29
N ILE A 41 10.59 4.37 -7.65
CA ILE A 41 10.07 3.02 -7.94
C ILE A 41 9.29 2.47 -6.75
N ILE A 42 9.85 2.57 -5.53
CA ILE A 42 9.19 2.10 -4.30
C ILE A 42 7.87 2.85 -4.08
N VAL A 43 7.86 4.18 -4.18
CA VAL A 43 6.65 4.99 -4.00
C VAL A 43 5.58 4.64 -5.05
N ILE A 44 5.98 4.49 -6.31
CA ILE A 44 5.06 4.07 -7.39
C ILE A 44 4.50 2.68 -7.09
N MET A 45 5.31 1.74 -6.62
CA MET A 45 4.87 0.39 -6.28
C MET A 45 3.74 0.42 -5.24
N PHE A 46 3.91 1.18 -4.17
CA PHE A 46 2.85 1.36 -3.16
C PHE A 46 1.61 2.07 -3.72
N PHE A 47 1.80 3.11 -4.53
CA PHE A 47 0.68 3.85 -5.12
C PHE A 47 -0.14 2.97 -6.08
N VAL A 48 0.54 2.17 -6.91
CA VAL A 48 -0.09 1.24 -7.85
C VAL A 48 -0.77 0.10 -7.09
N ASP A 49 -0.12 -0.50 -6.09
CA ASP A 49 -0.71 -1.56 -5.26
C ASP A 49 -1.99 -1.09 -4.56
N SER A 50 -2.00 0.13 -4.01
CA SER A 50 -3.19 0.71 -3.39
C SER A 50 -4.38 0.85 -4.36
N LYS A 51 -4.13 0.97 -5.67
CA LYS A 51 -5.16 1.05 -6.71
C LYS A 51 -5.51 -0.30 -7.34
N ILE A 52 -4.69 -1.34 -7.15
CA ILE A 52 -4.86 -2.67 -7.79
C ILE A 52 -5.65 -3.66 -6.90
N ASN A 53 -6.60 -3.15 -6.09
CA ASN A 53 -7.62 -3.97 -5.42
C ASN A 53 -7.16 -4.88 -4.26
N THR A 54 -6.19 -4.47 -3.44
CA THR A 54 -5.89 -5.22 -2.19
C THR A 54 -6.90 -4.90 -1.08
N ALA A 55 -7.51 -3.70 -1.09
CA ALA A 55 -8.57 -3.36 -0.15
C ALA A 55 -9.92 -3.93 -0.62
N PRO A 56 -10.63 -4.74 0.19
CA PRO A 56 -12.00 -5.12 -0.13
C PRO A 56 -12.86 -3.84 -0.30
N PRO A 57 -13.79 -3.81 -1.26
CA PRO A 57 -14.68 -2.66 -1.41
C PRO A 57 -15.41 -2.40 -0.09
N ALA A 58 -15.79 -1.15 0.18
CA ALA A 58 -16.56 -0.81 1.37
C ALA A 58 -17.83 -1.68 1.42
N GLN A 59 -17.92 -2.55 2.43
CA GLN A 59 -19.07 -3.43 2.63
C GLN A 59 -19.98 -2.81 3.68
N ILE A 60 -21.24 -2.60 3.31
CA ILE A 60 -22.29 -2.26 4.28
C ILE A 60 -22.68 -3.57 4.98
N ILE A 61 -22.26 -3.72 6.23
CA ILE A 61 -22.62 -4.87 7.06
C ILE A 61 -23.94 -4.55 7.74
N TYR A 62 -25.02 -5.19 7.28
CA TYR A 62 -26.31 -5.13 7.97
C TYR A 62 -26.30 -6.12 9.13
N VAL A 63 -26.62 -5.63 10.32
CA VAL A 63 -26.83 -6.49 11.48
C VAL A 63 -28.32 -6.80 11.54
N GLU A 64 -28.68 -8.06 11.40
CA GLU A 64 -30.06 -8.52 11.52
C GLU A 64 -30.48 -8.57 13.00
N GLN A 65 -31.67 -8.04 13.29
CA GLN A 65 -32.27 -8.16 14.61
C GLN A 65 -33.04 -9.48 14.71
N TRP A 66 -32.57 -10.37 15.58
CA TRP A 66 -33.17 -11.69 15.78
C TRP A 66 -34.29 -11.65 16.82
N SER A 67 -35.38 -12.37 16.55
CA SER A 67 -36.45 -12.59 17.53
C SER A 67 -35.95 -13.43 18.72
N VAL A 68 -36.42 -13.13 19.92
CA VAL A 68 -36.16 -13.93 21.13
C VAL A 68 -36.77 -15.33 21.02
N ASN A 69 -37.82 -15.48 20.20
CA ASN A 69 -38.53 -16.74 20.01
C ASN A 69 -38.03 -17.56 18.81
N ARG A 70 -36.86 -17.21 18.24
CA ARG A 70 -36.29 -17.93 17.10
C ARG A 70 -35.97 -19.37 17.50
N THR A 71 -36.30 -20.30 16.62
CA THR A 71 -36.09 -21.74 16.82
C THR A 71 -34.74 -22.21 16.28
N ASP A 72 -34.20 -23.29 16.84
CA ASP A 72 -32.94 -23.89 16.36
C ASP A 72 -33.03 -24.32 14.89
N ALA A 73 -34.20 -24.76 14.43
CA ALA A 73 -34.41 -25.11 13.03
C ALA A 73 -34.23 -23.92 12.09
N GLU A 74 -34.71 -22.73 12.48
CA GLU A 74 -34.52 -21.48 11.73
C GLU A 74 -33.04 -21.05 11.75
N ILE A 75 -32.36 -21.21 12.88
CA ILE A 75 -30.92 -20.91 13.00
C ILE A 75 -30.11 -21.78 12.03
N ILE A 76 -30.35 -23.09 12.02
CA ILE A 76 -29.64 -24.04 11.14
C ILE A 76 -29.92 -23.74 9.67
N ALA A 77 -31.18 -23.41 9.33
CA ALA A 77 -31.55 -23.08 7.96
C ALA A 77 -30.81 -21.82 7.45
N ASP A 78 -30.69 -20.78 8.27
CA ASP A 78 -29.99 -19.56 7.87
C ASP A 78 -28.47 -19.73 7.86
N GLN A 79 -27.89 -20.48 8.80
CA GLN A 79 -26.47 -20.85 8.77
C GLN A 79 -26.10 -21.57 7.48
N LYS A 80 -26.97 -22.47 7.00
CA LYS A 80 -26.74 -23.19 5.73
C LYS A 80 -26.69 -22.22 4.54
N LYS A 81 -27.64 -21.26 4.48
CA LYS A 81 -27.65 -20.21 3.44
C LYS A 81 -26.38 -19.35 3.51
N ASP A 82 -25.98 -18.93 4.70
CA ASP A 82 -24.75 -18.15 4.90
C ASP A 82 -23.50 -18.91 4.46
N GLN A 83 -23.44 -20.19 4.79
CA GLN A 83 -22.31 -21.05 4.41
C GLN A 83 -22.24 -21.25 2.89
N GLU A 84 -23.36 -21.29 2.19
CA GLU A 84 -23.41 -21.32 0.73
C GLU A 84 -22.93 -20.00 0.12
N ARG A 85 -23.40 -18.85 0.64
CA ARG A 85 -22.93 -17.52 0.22
C ARG A 85 -21.42 -17.36 0.40
N LYS A 86 -20.90 -17.77 1.57
CA LYS A 86 -19.47 -17.70 1.87
C LYS A 86 -18.64 -18.57 0.92
N ARG A 87 -19.09 -19.80 0.65
CA ARG A 87 -18.43 -20.71 -0.30
C ARG A 87 -18.41 -20.14 -1.72
N ALA A 88 -19.51 -19.55 -2.18
CA ALA A 88 -19.58 -18.93 -3.51
C ALA A 88 -18.56 -17.78 -3.64
N TYR A 89 -18.47 -16.90 -2.63
CA TYR A 89 -17.50 -15.81 -2.60
C TYR A 89 -16.04 -16.29 -2.59
N GLU A 90 -15.72 -17.33 -1.81
CA GLU A 90 -14.39 -17.94 -1.76
C GLU A 90 -13.99 -18.55 -3.12
N LEU A 91 -14.92 -19.24 -3.78
CA LEU A 91 -14.73 -19.78 -5.13
C LEU A 91 -14.49 -18.68 -6.17
N GLU A 92 -15.25 -17.59 -6.11
CA GLU A 92 -15.01 -16.44 -6.98
C GLU A 92 -13.64 -15.82 -6.76
N LYS A 93 -13.23 -15.62 -5.50
CA LYS A 93 -11.87 -15.14 -5.19
C LYS A 93 -10.79 -16.06 -5.75
N GLN A 94 -10.92 -17.38 -5.53
CA GLN A 94 -9.98 -18.35 -6.09
C GLN A 94 -9.90 -18.24 -7.61
N ARG A 95 -11.05 -18.12 -8.30
CA ARG A 95 -11.07 -17.92 -9.76
C ARG A 95 -10.38 -16.61 -10.20
N GLN A 96 -10.54 -15.52 -9.44
CA GLN A 96 -9.85 -14.26 -9.73
C GLN A 96 -8.33 -14.43 -9.58
N PHE A 97 -7.87 -15.04 -8.49
CA PHE A 97 -6.45 -15.31 -8.28
C PHE A 97 -5.85 -16.23 -9.36
N GLN A 98 -6.53 -17.33 -9.71
CA GLN A 98 -6.08 -18.22 -10.79
C GLN A 98 -6.01 -17.52 -12.15
N LYS A 99 -6.92 -16.56 -12.43
CA LYS A 99 -6.85 -15.74 -13.65
C LYS A 99 -5.65 -14.80 -13.63
N LEU A 100 -5.32 -14.23 -12.48
CA LEU A 100 -4.13 -13.38 -12.30
C LEU A 100 -2.85 -14.20 -12.47
N GLU A 101 -2.73 -15.35 -11.81
CA GLU A 101 -1.61 -16.30 -11.96
C GLU A 101 -1.37 -16.63 -13.44
N LYS A 102 -2.42 -17.11 -14.15
CA LYS A 102 -2.33 -17.42 -15.59
C LYS A 102 -1.93 -16.23 -16.46
N ARG A 103 -2.31 -15.00 -16.09
CA ARG A 103 -2.00 -13.77 -16.84
C ARG A 103 -0.56 -13.33 -16.63
N PHE A 104 -0.02 -13.52 -15.43
CA PHE A 104 1.32 -13.07 -15.04
C PHE A 104 2.38 -14.18 -15.09
N GLY A 105 1.99 -15.44 -15.33
CA GLY A 105 2.91 -16.57 -15.46
C GLY A 105 3.59 -16.97 -14.15
N LEU A 106 2.96 -16.66 -13.02
CA LEU A 106 3.32 -17.11 -11.66
C LEU A 106 2.59 -18.43 -11.38
#